data_AF-A0A7S0JDS3-F1
#
_entry.id   AF-A0A7S0JDS3-F1
#
_cell.length_a   1.000
_cell.length_b   1.000
_cell.length_c   1.000
_cell.angle_alpha   90.00
_cell.angle_beta   90.00
_cell.angle_gamma   90.00
#
_symmetry.space_group_name_H-M   'P 1'
#
loop_
_entity.id
_entity.type
_entity.pdbx_description
1 polymer ?
#
loop_
_entity_poly.entity_id
_entity_poly.type
_entity_poly.pdbx_seq_one_letter_code
_entity_poly.pdbx_strand_id
1 'polypeptide(L)'
;KRPMPSRRHVLSAWVRTLSAACLACSPVMPPHRAGASLPGVVERQALLDAIACGADLEAPLAALLPLDPAGGKAATSAALGGEWRLVASYKAEAFSPLLTLPRPIRPVSVQLLGAAAAREVGAGRIAQRLDFPFGVQLELSSGAAAEEAEPRVLDILPPFRFDVVLLGRRLNAVSSGSDADFRSINVRSKEAQQAPPNRYEQVYLEEGGLPGDLRTLPRHFLGCTSKRGG
;
A
#
# COMPACT_ATOMS: atom_id res chain seq x y z
N LYS A 1 -32.96 44.83 28.97
CA LYS A 1 -33.81 45.12 27.77
C LYS A 1 -33.35 46.43 27.15
N ARG A 2 -32.54 46.37 26.09
CA ARG A 2 -32.29 47.45 25.10
C ARG A 2 -32.18 46.79 23.72
N PRO A 3 -32.63 47.46 22.64
CA PRO A 3 -33.15 46.80 21.45
C PRO A 3 -32.09 46.49 20.39
N MET A 4 -32.28 45.38 19.68
CA MET A 4 -31.69 45.13 18.35
C MET A 4 -32.42 45.96 17.28
N PRO A 5 -31.70 46.52 16.30
CA PRO A 5 -32.18 46.69 14.93
C PRO A 5 -31.52 45.62 14.04
N SER A 6 -32.27 44.61 13.59
CA SER A 6 -33.12 44.58 12.39
C SER A 6 -32.36 44.53 11.06
N ARG A 7 -32.51 43.36 10.41
CA ARG A 7 -32.32 43.06 8.99
C ARG A 7 -32.84 44.19 8.08
N ARG A 8 -32.15 44.45 6.97
CA ARG A 8 -32.75 44.49 5.61
C ARG A 8 -31.66 44.64 4.53
N HIS A 9 -31.78 43.74 3.56
CA HIS A 9 -31.37 43.73 2.15
C HIS A 9 -30.52 44.88 1.60
N VAL A 10 -29.46 44.55 0.86
CA VAL A 10 -29.33 44.93 -0.56
C VAL A 10 -28.61 43.82 -1.33
N LEU A 11 -29.36 43.19 -2.24
CA LEU A 11 -28.87 42.43 -3.38
C LEU A 11 -28.41 43.43 -4.46
N SER A 12 -27.21 43.26 -5.01
CA SER A 12 -26.84 43.74 -6.34
C SER A 12 -25.64 42.89 -6.80
N ALA A 13 -25.83 41.90 -7.67
CA ALA A 13 -25.98 42.01 -9.12
C ALA A 13 -24.74 42.62 -9.79
N TRP A 14 -23.76 41.77 -10.13
CA TRP A 14 -22.81 42.03 -11.21
C TRP A 14 -22.58 40.75 -12.01
N VAL A 15 -23.44 40.55 -13.01
CA VAL A 15 -23.15 39.72 -14.18
C VAL A 15 -22.61 40.67 -15.23
N ARG A 16 -21.34 40.51 -15.61
CA ARG A 16 -20.82 41.04 -16.87
C ARG A 16 -19.92 39.99 -17.53
N THR A 17 -20.52 39.36 -18.52
CA THR A 17 -19.89 38.61 -19.60
C THR A 17 -18.92 39.50 -20.35
N LEU A 18 -17.69 39.03 -20.56
CA LEU A 18 -16.80 39.54 -21.60
C LEU A 18 -16.21 38.33 -22.32
N SER A 19 -16.80 38.02 -23.48
CA SER A 19 -16.17 37.23 -24.52
C SER A 19 -15.05 38.06 -25.13
N ALA A 20 -13.82 37.54 -25.08
CA ALA A 20 -12.74 37.97 -25.95
C ALA A 20 -12.09 36.72 -26.54
N ALA A 21 -12.35 36.51 -27.83
CA ALA A 21 -11.65 35.54 -28.65
C ALA A 21 -10.21 36.03 -28.86
N CYS A 22 -9.23 35.24 -28.42
CA CYS A 22 -7.85 35.34 -28.87
C CYS A 22 -7.51 34.08 -29.67
N LEU A 23 -7.61 34.22 -30.99
CA LEU A 23 -6.87 33.41 -31.95
C LEU A 23 -5.43 33.92 -31.96
N ALA A 24 -4.45 33.12 -31.54
CA ALA A 24 -3.13 33.04 -32.17
C ALA A 24 -2.20 32.06 -31.44
N CYS A 25 -1.49 31.27 -32.26
CA CYS A 25 -0.28 30.50 -31.95
C CYS A 25 -0.42 29.30 -31.00
N SER A 26 -0.99 28.21 -31.53
CA SER A 26 -0.50 26.88 -31.16
C SER A 26 0.96 26.77 -31.61
N PRO A 27 1.95 26.54 -30.72
CA PRO A 27 3.27 26.15 -31.16
C PRO A 27 3.13 24.84 -31.95
N VAL A 28 3.64 24.83 -33.18
CA VAL A 28 3.87 23.60 -33.93
C VAL A 28 4.85 22.78 -33.10
N MET A 29 4.33 21.82 -32.35
CA MET A 29 5.16 20.83 -31.68
C MET A 29 5.97 20.13 -32.77
N PRO A 30 7.30 20.02 -32.64
CA PRO A 30 8.07 19.15 -33.50
C PRO A 30 7.47 17.74 -33.41
N PRO A 31 7.47 16.97 -34.50
CA PRO A 31 6.93 15.61 -34.49
C PRO A 31 7.57 14.87 -33.33
N HIS A 32 6.72 14.45 -32.39
CA HIS A 32 7.09 13.58 -31.30
C HIS A 32 7.81 12.41 -31.96
N ARG A 33 9.15 12.35 -31.83
CA ARG A 33 9.86 11.09 -31.99
C ARG A 33 9.07 10.12 -31.13
N ALA A 34 8.54 9.06 -31.75
CA ALA A 34 8.02 7.91 -31.04
C ALA A 34 9.18 7.44 -30.15
N GLY A 35 9.17 7.94 -28.92
CA GLY A 35 10.13 7.56 -27.90
C GLY A 35 9.97 6.07 -27.76
N ALA A 36 11.08 5.34 -27.80
CA ALA A 36 11.11 3.95 -27.39
C ALA A 36 10.29 3.84 -26.10
N SER A 37 9.18 3.11 -26.16
CA SER A 37 8.35 2.87 -24.99
C SER A 37 9.27 2.35 -23.90
N LEU A 38 9.29 3.01 -22.74
CA LEU A 38 10.02 2.49 -21.59
C LEU A 38 9.59 1.02 -21.40
N PRO A 39 10.54 0.10 -21.20
CA PRO A 39 10.19 -1.31 -20.96
C PRO A 39 9.18 -1.37 -19.80
N GLY A 40 8.09 -2.13 -19.98
CA GLY A 40 7.06 -2.31 -18.96
C GLY A 40 5.81 -1.42 -19.07
N VAL A 41 5.76 -0.42 -19.97
CA VAL A 41 4.56 0.46 -20.07
C VAL A 41 3.33 -0.31 -20.52
N VAL A 42 3.48 -1.23 -21.47
CA VAL A 42 2.36 -2.02 -22.01
C VAL A 42 1.89 -3.03 -20.96
N GLU A 43 2.82 -3.71 -20.31
CA GLU A 43 2.58 -4.67 -19.23
C GLU A 43 1.88 -3.99 -18.05
N ARG A 44 2.33 -2.78 -17.69
CA ARG A 44 1.74 -1.96 -16.63
C ARG A 44 0.29 -1.60 -16.95
N GLN A 45 0.04 -1.12 -18.18
CA GLN A 45 -1.32 -0.76 -18.58
C GLN A 45 -2.23 -1.99 -18.58
N ALA A 46 -1.75 -3.14 -19.08
CA ALA A 46 -2.49 -4.40 -19.04
C ALA A 46 -2.84 -4.83 -17.61
N LEU A 47 -1.93 -4.65 -16.65
CA LEU A 47 -2.20 -4.92 -15.23
C LEU A 47 -3.27 -3.97 -14.67
N LEU A 48 -3.17 -2.67 -14.95
CA LEU A 48 -4.15 -1.69 -14.49
C LEU A 48 -5.54 -1.93 -15.09
N ASP A 49 -5.61 -2.28 -16.37
CA ASP A 49 -6.86 -2.62 -17.04
C ASP A 49 -7.48 -3.88 -16.42
N ALA A 50 -6.67 -4.91 -16.14
CA ALA A 50 -7.11 -6.12 -15.47
C ALA A 50 -7.67 -5.83 -14.06
N ILE A 51 -6.99 -4.97 -13.27
CA ILE A 51 -7.47 -4.53 -11.96
C ILE A 51 -8.80 -3.78 -12.09
N ALA A 52 -8.92 -2.86 -13.05
CA ALA A 52 -10.13 -2.08 -13.27
C ALA A 52 -11.32 -2.95 -13.68
N CYS A 53 -11.07 -4.01 -14.47
CA CYS A 53 -12.10 -4.93 -14.95
C CYS A 53 -12.38 -6.09 -13.97
N GLY A 54 -11.59 -6.24 -12.89
CA GLY A 54 -11.68 -7.39 -11.99
C GLY A 54 -11.32 -8.72 -12.68
N ALA A 55 -10.45 -8.67 -13.68
CA ALA A 55 -9.98 -9.85 -14.41
C ALA A 55 -8.90 -10.62 -13.63
N ASP A 56 -8.51 -11.77 -14.16
CA ASP A 56 -7.38 -12.54 -13.62
C ASP A 56 -6.07 -11.74 -13.76
N LEU A 57 -5.28 -11.72 -12.69
CA LEU A 57 -4.05 -10.94 -12.58
C LEU A 57 -2.78 -11.76 -12.85
N GLU A 58 -2.90 -13.10 -12.95
CA GLU A 58 -1.74 -13.99 -13.04
C GLU A 58 -0.85 -13.70 -14.27
N ALA A 59 -1.46 -13.66 -15.46
CA ALA A 59 -0.74 -13.38 -16.71
C ALA A 59 -0.09 -11.98 -16.76
N PRO A 60 -0.80 -10.86 -16.48
CA PRO A 60 -0.17 -9.54 -16.51
C PRO A 60 0.92 -9.37 -15.44
N LEU A 61 0.78 -10.00 -14.26
CA LEU A 61 1.85 -10.01 -13.26
C LEU A 61 3.08 -10.80 -13.74
N ALA A 62 2.89 -11.97 -14.35
CA ALA A 62 4.00 -12.79 -14.84
C ALA A 62 4.81 -12.10 -15.94
N ALA A 63 4.16 -11.25 -16.75
CA ALA A 63 4.82 -10.44 -17.76
C ALA A 63 5.67 -9.30 -17.17
N LEU A 64 5.25 -8.74 -16.02
CA LEU A 64 5.86 -7.56 -15.44
C LEU A 64 6.99 -7.89 -14.43
N LEU A 65 6.86 -8.99 -13.68
CA LEU A 65 7.84 -9.41 -12.68
C LEU A 65 9.30 -9.50 -13.18
N PRO A 66 9.60 -10.02 -14.38
CA PRO A 66 10.97 -10.12 -14.88
C PRO A 66 11.66 -8.78 -15.15
N LEU A 67 10.91 -7.67 -15.19
CA LEU A 67 11.47 -6.35 -15.51
C LEU A 67 12.17 -5.68 -14.33
N ASP A 68 11.90 -6.13 -13.09
CA ASP A 68 12.40 -5.61 -11.79
C ASP A 68 13.26 -4.33 -11.89
N PRO A 69 12.63 -3.15 -12.03
CA PRO A 69 13.36 -1.89 -12.14
C PRO A 69 14.22 -1.58 -10.92
N ALA A 70 13.87 -2.11 -9.73
CA ALA A 70 14.64 -1.89 -8.51
C ALA A 70 15.95 -2.70 -8.46
N GLY A 71 16.18 -3.61 -9.41
CA GLY A 71 17.40 -4.41 -9.51
C GLY A 71 17.72 -5.18 -8.21
N GLY A 72 16.69 -5.72 -7.55
CA GLY A 72 16.82 -6.45 -6.29
C GLY A 72 17.11 -5.60 -5.04
N LYS A 73 17.08 -4.27 -5.11
CA LYS A 73 17.41 -3.37 -3.96
C LYS A 73 16.19 -2.82 -3.23
N ALA A 74 15.01 -3.30 -3.60
CA ALA A 74 13.69 -2.95 -3.09
C ALA A 74 13.63 -2.64 -1.58
N ALA A 75 14.09 -3.54 -0.71
CA ALA A 75 13.94 -3.38 0.74
C ALA A 75 14.90 -2.35 1.36
N THR A 76 15.93 -1.96 0.62
CA THR A 76 16.94 -0.97 1.05
C THR A 76 16.76 0.40 0.41
N SER A 77 15.87 0.53 -0.58
CA SER A 77 15.66 1.77 -1.31
C SER A 77 14.83 2.77 -0.49
N ALA A 78 15.44 3.92 -0.18
CA ALA A 78 14.75 5.01 0.50
C ALA A 78 13.63 5.62 -0.35
N ALA A 79 13.78 5.64 -1.68
CA ALA A 79 12.77 6.15 -2.61
C ALA A 79 11.47 5.34 -2.56
N LEU A 80 11.56 4.06 -2.19
CA LEU A 80 10.43 3.14 -2.12
C LEU A 80 9.73 3.13 -0.74
N GLY A 81 10.23 3.93 0.19
CA GLY A 81 9.54 4.23 1.46
C GLY A 81 8.31 5.10 1.24
N GLY A 82 7.24 4.86 1.99
CA GLY A 82 6.00 5.63 1.83
C GLY A 82 4.76 4.90 2.31
N GLU A 83 3.61 5.41 1.86
CA GLU A 83 2.30 4.79 2.08
C GLU A 83 1.87 4.03 0.83
N TRP A 84 1.66 2.74 0.98
CA TRP A 84 1.32 1.84 -0.12
C TRP A 84 -0.08 1.29 0.07
N ARG A 85 -0.97 1.66 -0.84
CA ARG A 85 -2.36 1.18 -0.81
C ARG A 85 -2.50 -0.13 -1.57
N LEU A 86 -3.17 -1.10 -0.96
CA LEU A 86 -3.60 -2.31 -1.65
C LEU A 86 -4.70 -1.95 -2.66
N VAL A 87 -4.39 -2.10 -3.95
CA VAL A 87 -5.34 -1.86 -5.05
C VAL A 87 -5.96 -3.16 -5.57
N ALA A 88 -5.21 -4.26 -5.49
CA ALA A 88 -5.66 -5.59 -5.86
C ALA A 88 -4.88 -6.65 -5.07
N SER A 89 -5.50 -7.82 -4.89
CA SER A 89 -4.89 -8.95 -4.20
C SER A 89 -5.44 -10.24 -4.80
N TYR A 90 -4.55 -11.13 -5.18
CA TYR A 90 -4.90 -12.48 -5.60
C TYR A 90 -4.91 -13.40 -4.37
N LYS A 91 -6.01 -14.15 -4.16
CA LYS A 91 -6.23 -15.01 -2.97
C LYS A 91 -6.21 -14.24 -1.65
N ALA A 92 -6.85 -13.06 -1.63
CA ALA A 92 -6.92 -12.13 -0.50
C ALA A 92 -7.50 -12.77 0.77
N GLU A 93 -8.38 -13.76 0.60
CA GLU A 93 -9.04 -14.50 1.69
C GLU A 93 -8.01 -15.14 2.61
N ALA A 94 -6.86 -15.54 2.07
CA ALA A 94 -5.77 -16.17 2.81
C ALA A 94 -4.98 -15.16 3.66
N PHE A 95 -5.02 -13.87 3.34
CA PHE A 95 -4.26 -12.84 4.05
C PHE A 95 -5.09 -12.15 5.12
N SER A 96 -6.33 -11.75 4.80
CA SER A 96 -7.25 -11.20 5.78
C SER A 96 -8.70 -11.32 5.28
N PRO A 97 -9.57 -12.04 6.02
CA PRO A 97 -11.01 -12.07 5.73
C PRO A 97 -11.65 -10.68 5.72
N LEU A 98 -11.05 -9.68 6.36
CA LEU A 98 -11.57 -8.32 6.38
C LEU A 98 -11.49 -7.66 5.00
N LEU A 99 -10.56 -8.08 4.14
CA LEU A 99 -10.41 -7.56 2.78
C LEU A 99 -11.47 -8.11 1.82
N THR A 100 -12.14 -9.21 2.18
CA THR A 100 -13.19 -9.84 1.37
C THR A 100 -14.56 -9.23 1.63
N LEU A 101 -14.70 -8.41 2.69
CA LEU A 101 -15.94 -7.73 3.03
C LEU A 101 -16.49 -6.94 1.82
N PRO A 102 -17.81 -6.84 1.64
CA PRO A 102 -18.40 -6.05 0.56
C PRO A 102 -18.23 -4.55 0.81
N ARG A 103 -18.29 -3.74 -0.25
CA ARG A 103 -18.51 -2.29 -0.10
C ARG A 103 -19.93 -2.06 0.46
N PRO A 104 -20.16 -1.03 1.29
CA PRO A 104 -19.21 0.01 1.69
C PRO A 104 -18.38 -0.33 2.93
N ILE A 105 -18.52 -1.49 3.56
CA ILE A 105 -17.84 -1.79 4.85
C ILE A 105 -16.39 -2.28 4.72
N ARG A 106 -15.95 -2.63 3.50
CA ARG A 106 -14.57 -3.04 3.21
C ARG A 106 -13.57 -1.95 3.64
N PRO A 107 -12.56 -2.28 4.48
CA PRO A 107 -11.53 -1.34 4.84
C PRO A 107 -10.56 -1.08 3.68
N VAL A 108 -9.93 0.10 3.70
CA VAL A 108 -8.76 0.37 2.86
C VAL A 108 -7.52 -0.20 3.55
N SER A 109 -6.74 -1.00 2.84
CA SER A 109 -5.48 -1.58 3.33
C SER A 109 -4.31 -0.72 2.90
N VAL A 110 -3.53 -0.22 3.87
CA VAL A 110 -2.36 0.64 3.66
C VAL A 110 -1.17 0.05 4.40
N GLN A 111 -0.06 -0.16 3.69
CA GLN A 111 1.22 -0.51 4.30
C GLN A 111 2.09 0.74 4.40
N LEU A 112 2.61 1.03 5.59
CA LEU A 112 3.53 2.11 5.86
C LEU A 112 4.95 1.56 5.92
N LEU A 113 5.87 2.19 5.19
CA LEU A 113 7.30 1.85 5.15
C LEU A 113 8.17 3.10 5.34
N GLY A 114 9.42 2.89 5.79
CA GLY A 114 10.42 3.95 5.90
C GLY A 114 9.95 5.14 6.75
N ALA A 115 10.10 6.35 6.23
CA ALA A 115 9.71 7.57 6.95
C ALA A 115 8.21 7.63 7.29
N ALA A 116 7.33 7.06 6.44
CA ALA A 116 5.89 7.03 6.73
C ALA A 116 5.59 6.16 7.96
N ALA A 117 6.18 4.96 8.04
CA ALA A 117 6.07 4.12 9.23
C ALA A 117 6.74 4.75 10.45
N ALA A 118 7.91 5.37 10.27
CA ALA A 118 8.64 5.99 11.37
C ALA A 118 7.83 7.07 12.09
N ARG A 119 7.05 7.87 11.34
CA ARG A 119 6.15 8.89 11.91
C ARG A 119 4.99 8.29 12.70
N GLU A 120 4.48 7.14 12.27
CA GLU A 120 3.28 6.53 12.86
C GLU A 120 3.60 5.60 14.04
N VAL A 121 4.59 4.72 13.86
CA VAL A 121 4.87 3.60 14.78
C VAL A 121 6.29 3.60 15.35
N GLY A 122 7.14 4.53 14.90
CA GLY A 122 8.54 4.66 15.33
C GLY A 122 9.54 4.12 14.33
N ALA A 123 10.79 4.58 14.42
CA ALA A 123 11.87 4.22 13.50
C ALA A 123 12.19 2.71 13.50
N GLY A 124 12.63 2.20 12.35
CA GLY A 124 12.99 0.77 12.18
C GLY A 124 11.79 -0.18 12.18
N ARG A 125 10.58 0.34 11.95
CA ARG A 125 9.34 -0.43 11.96
C ARG A 125 8.58 -0.30 10.67
N ILE A 126 7.67 -1.24 10.47
CA ILE A 126 6.64 -1.21 9.43
C ILE A 126 5.27 -1.29 10.09
N ALA A 127 4.24 -0.84 9.36
CA ALA A 127 2.87 -1.00 9.80
C ALA A 127 1.96 -1.40 8.65
N GLN A 128 0.99 -2.25 8.94
CA GLN A 128 -0.14 -2.57 8.09
C GLN A 128 -1.39 -2.01 8.76
N ARG A 129 -2.04 -1.06 8.10
CA ARG A 129 -3.25 -0.38 8.56
C ARG A 129 -4.46 -0.81 7.74
N LEU A 130 -5.57 -1.04 8.42
CA LEU A 130 -6.88 -1.28 7.82
C LEU A 130 -7.81 -0.15 8.26
N ASP A 131 -8.11 0.76 7.33
CA ASP A 131 -8.93 1.94 7.55
C ASP A 131 -10.39 1.63 7.20
N PHE A 132 -11.24 1.46 8.23
CA PHE A 132 -12.66 1.25 8.03
C PHE A 132 -13.41 2.56 7.74
N PRO A 133 -14.45 2.53 6.91
CA PRO A 133 -15.18 3.72 6.50
C PRO A 133 -15.98 4.37 7.63
N PHE A 134 -16.15 3.69 8.75
CA PHE A 134 -16.84 4.17 9.96
C PHE A 134 -15.88 4.69 11.04
N GLY A 135 -14.63 5.00 10.68
CA GLY A 135 -13.68 5.71 11.57
C GLY A 135 -12.96 4.82 12.58
N VAL A 136 -12.95 3.50 12.34
CA VAL A 136 -12.11 2.52 13.06
C VAL A 136 -10.89 2.22 12.21
N GLN A 137 -9.71 2.16 12.82
CA GLN A 137 -8.50 1.68 12.17
C GLN A 137 -7.94 0.52 12.97
N LEU A 138 -7.55 -0.54 12.28
CA LEU A 138 -6.77 -1.62 12.87
C LEU A 138 -5.34 -1.50 12.35
N GLU A 139 -4.37 -1.50 13.26
CA GLU A 139 -2.97 -1.36 12.89
C GLU A 139 -2.14 -2.50 13.48
N LEU A 140 -1.46 -3.23 12.59
CA LEU A 140 -0.46 -4.23 12.97
C LEU A 140 0.93 -3.66 12.64
N SER A 141 1.80 -3.55 13.64
CA SER A 141 3.16 -3.06 13.45
C SER A 141 4.22 -4.00 14.02
N SER A 142 5.40 -3.97 13.43
CA SER A 142 6.53 -4.83 13.75
C SER A 142 7.85 -4.12 13.49
N GLY A 143 8.94 -4.61 14.06
CA GLY A 143 10.28 -4.28 13.57
C GLY A 143 10.47 -4.82 12.15
N ALA A 144 11.36 -4.20 11.39
CA ALA A 144 11.75 -4.71 10.09
C ALA A 144 13.20 -4.37 9.75
N ALA A 145 13.89 -5.30 9.12
CA ALA A 145 15.24 -5.13 8.61
C ALA A 145 15.37 -5.80 7.23
N ALA A 146 16.18 -5.23 6.35
CA ALA A 146 16.52 -5.89 5.10
C ALA A 146 17.51 -7.03 5.38
N GLU A 147 17.34 -8.16 4.69
CA GLU A 147 18.28 -9.28 4.79
C GLU A 147 19.60 -8.89 4.11
N GLU A 148 20.72 -9.07 4.82
CA GLU A 148 22.04 -8.66 4.32
C GLU A 148 22.45 -9.40 3.04
N ALA A 149 22.10 -10.70 2.95
CA ALA A 149 22.41 -11.54 1.80
C ALA A 149 21.45 -11.30 0.62
N GLU A 150 20.22 -10.89 0.88
CA GLU A 150 19.19 -10.66 -0.14
C GLU A 150 18.47 -9.31 0.10
N PRO A 151 18.99 -8.19 -0.45
CA PRO A 151 18.47 -6.83 -0.20
C PRO A 151 17.03 -6.53 -0.68
N ARG A 152 16.35 -7.51 -1.28
CA ARG A 152 14.93 -7.49 -1.65
C ARG A 152 14.03 -8.12 -0.57
N VAL A 153 14.61 -8.87 0.36
CA VAL A 153 13.90 -9.57 1.42
C VAL A 153 13.89 -8.70 2.67
N LEU A 154 12.71 -8.56 3.25
CA LEU A 154 12.48 -7.89 4.51
C LEU A 154 12.19 -8.94 5.60
N ASP A 155 13.09 -9.03 6.58
CA ASP A 155 12.87 -9.76 7.81
C ASP A 155 11.93 -8.96 8.71
N ILE A 156 10.88 -9.61 9.19
CA ILE A 156 9.95 -9.03 10.16
C ILE A 156 10.32 -9.49 11.55
N LEU A 157 10.55 -8.51 12.41
CA LEU A 157 11.10 -8.69 13.73
C LEU A 157 10.12 -8.22 14.80
N PRO A 158 10.20 -8.75 16.03
CA PRO A 158 9.52 -8.17 17.17
C PRO A 158 10.06 -6.75 17.50
N PRO A 159 9.34 -5.95 18.31
CA PRO A 159 8.06 -6.26 18.94
C PRO A 159 6.87 -6.08 18.00
N PHE A 160 5.94 -7.02 18.06
CA PHE A 160 4.66 -6.97 17.34
C PHE A 160 3.63 -6.24 18.17
N ARG A 161 2.87 -5.34 17.56
CA ARG A 161 1.79 -4.60 18.21
C ARG A 161 0.57 -4.61 17.34
N PHE A 162 -0.57 -4.91 17.94
CA PHE A 162 -1.87 -4.72 17.34
C PHE A 162 -2.62 -3.64 18.09
N ASP A 163 -2.85 -2.52 17.40
CA ASP A 163 -3.54 -1.36 17.93
C ASP A 163 -4.91 -1.19 17.26
N VAL A 164 -5.90 -0.79 18.05
CA VAL A 164 -7.19 -0.32 17.57
C VAL A 164 -7.21 1.19 17.73
N VAL A 165 -7.38 1.91 16.63
CA VAL A 165 -7.56 3.37 16.64
C VAL A 165 -9.03 3.68 16.43
N LEU A 166 -9.65 4.34 17.41
CA LEU A 166 -11.04 4.76 17.38
C LEU A 166 -11.10 6.24 17.76
N LEU A 167 -11.67 7.08 16.88
CA LEU A 167 -11.81 8.53 17.13
C LEU A 167 -10.49 9.21 17.52
N GLY A 168 -9.39 8.82 16.87
CA GLY A 168 -8.04 9.33 17.16
C GLY A 168 -7.40 8.78 18.45
N ARG A 169 -8.10 7.93 19.21
CA ARG A 169 -7.54 7.26 20.37
C ARG A 169 -6.98 5.90 19.98
N ARG A 170 -5.70 5.69 20.23
CA ARG A 170 -5.00 4.43 20.01
C ARG A 170 -5.04 3.57 21.27
N LEU A 171 -5.57 2.36 21.14
CA LEU A 171 -5.64 1.36 22.20
C LEU A 171 -4.82 0.14 21.78
N ASN A 172 -3.78 -0.18 22.54
CA ASN A 172 -3.03 -1.42 22.32
C ASN A 172 -3.86 -2.61 22.76
N ALA A 173 -4.25 -3.45 21.80
CA ALA A 173 -5.03 -4.65 22.06
C ALA A 173 -4.13 -5.86 22.31
N VAL A 174 -2.99 -5.94 21.60
CA VAL A 174 -1.98 -7.00 21.78
C VAL A 174 -0.59 -6.38 21.61
N SER A 175 0.35 -6.82 22.45
CA SER A 175 1.77 -6.56 22.27
C SER A 175 2.56 -7.83 22.56
N SER A 176 3.55 -8.10 21.73
CA SER A 176 4.48 -9.22 21.90
C SER A 176 5.92 -8.74 21.75
N GLY A 177 6.76 -9.10 22.70
CA GLY A 177 8.20 -8.83 22.67
C GLY A 177 9.00 -9.82 21.82
N SER A 178 8.39 -10.94 21.40
CA SER A 178 9.08 -12.00 20.66
C SER A 178 8.17 -12.69 19.62
N ASP A 179 8.77 -13.40 18.66
CA ASP A 179 8.03 -14.24 17.72
C ASP A 179 7.27 -15.36 18.44
N ALA A 180 7.90 -15.98 19.46
CA ALA A 180 7.31 -17.08 20.21
C ALA A 180 6.05 -16.64 20.97
N ASP A 181 6.10 -15.47 21.62
CA ASP A 181 4.96 -14.88 22.33
C ASP A 181 3.86 -14.44 21.35
N PHE A 182 4.23 -13.91 20.18
CA PHE A 182 3.24 -13.52 19.19
C PHE A 182 2.48 -14.75 18.67
N ARG A 183 3.19 -15.87 18.46
CA ARG A 183 2.59 -17.11 17.99
C ARG A 183 1.76 -17.79 19.06
N SER A 184 2.19 -17.81 20.32
CA SER A 184 1.39 -18.41 21.40
C SER A 184 0.01 -17.74 21.55
N ILE A 185 -0.10 -16.46 21.19
CA ILE A 185 -1.36 -15.70 21.23
C ILE A 185 -2.18 -15.88 19.95
N ASN A 186 -1.54 -15.96 18.77
CA ASN A 186 -2.24 -15.85 17.48
C ASN A 186 -2.33 -17.15 16.67
N VAL A 187 -1.50 -18.14 16.97
CA VAL A 187 -1.38 -19.37 16.18
C VAL A 187 -2.13 -20.53 16.86
N ARG A 188 -2.85 -21.32 16.05
CA ARG A 188 -3.70 -22.41 16.53
C ARG A 188 -3.11 -23.82 16.34
N SER A 189 -1.95 -23.95 15.69
CA SER A 189 -1.32 -25.26 15.41
C SER A 189 0.14 -25.31 15.84
N LYS A 190 0.63 -26.51 16.16
CA LYS A 190 2.03 -26.73 16.59
C LYS A 190 3.02 -26.42 15.47
N GLU A 191 2.65 -26.71 14.24
CA GLU A 191 3.47 -26.46 13.04
C GLU A 191 3.72 -24.96 12.87
N ALA A 192 2.66 -24.15 12.99
CA ALA A 192 2.80 -22.70 12.86
C ALA A 192 3.50 -22.06 14.08
N GLN A 193 3.49 -22.70 15.25
CA GLN A 193 4.31 -22.30 16.39
C GLN A 193 5.82 -22.43 16.06
N GLN A 194 6.18 -23.43 15.28
CA GLN A 194 7.56 -23.80 14.92
C GLN A 194 8.06 -23.18 13.61
N ALA A 195 7.25 -22.39 12.91
CA ALA A 195 7.63 -21.78 11.63
C ALA A 195 8.91 -20.93 11.74
N PRO A 196 9.70 -20.75 10.67
CA PRO A 196 10.79 -19.76 10.69
C PRO A 196 10.23 -18.32 10.84
N PRO A 197 11.09 -17.33 11.15
CA PRO A 197 10.69 -15.93 11.19
C PRO A 197 9.99 -15.48 9.89
N ASN A 198 9.12 -14.49 9.98
CA ASN A 198 8.38 -14.00 8.83
C ASN A 198 9.29 -13.19 7.91
N ARG A 199 9.39 -13.60 6.65
CA ARG A 199 10.18 -12.94 5.60
C ARG A 199 9.28 -12.55 4.44
N TYR A 200 9.50 -11.35 3.88
CA TYR A 200 8.75 -10.88 2.71
C TYR A 200 9.70 -10.38 1.65
N GLU A 201 9.65 -11.02 0.48
CA GLU A 201 10.27 -10.46 -0.72
C GLU A 201 9.44 -9.27 -1.21
N GLN A 202 10.11 -8.15 -1.47
CA GLN A 202 9.49 -6.97 -2.04
C GLN A 202 9.91 -6.85 -3.50
N VAL A 203 8.96 -6.90 -4.41
CA VAL A 203 9.21 -6.66 -5.84
C VAL A 203 8.48 -5.39 -6.24
N TYR A 204 9.26 -4.39 -6.64
CA TYR A 204 8.71 -3.13 -7.09
C TYR A 204 8.62 -3.16 -8.60
N LEU A 205 7.48 -2.72 -9.10
CA LEU A 205 7.19 -2.67 -10.53
C LEU A 205 7.62 -1.32 -11.11
N GLU A 206 7.88 -0.34 -10.23
CA GLU A 206 8.33 1.02 -10.54
C GLU A 206 9.22 1.52 -9.38
N GLU A 207 10.24 2.34 -9.68
CA GLU A 207 11.21 2.84 -8.70
C GLU A 207 11.19 4.37 -8.49
N GLY A 208 10.19 5.05 -9.06
CA GLY A 208 10.11 6.51 -9.03
C GLY A 208 10.00 7.09 -7.62
N GLY A 209 9.49 6.30 -6.67
CA GLY A 209 9.10 6.79 -5.36
C GLY A 209 7.92 7.78 -5.44
N LEU A 210 7.13 7.69 -6.52
CA LEU A 210 6.10 8.65 -6.84
C LEU A 210 4.70 8.10 -6.52
N PRO A 211 3.73 8.97 -6.20
CA PRO A 211 2.34 8.54 -6.10
C PRO A 211 1.86 7.87 -7.40
N GLY A 212 1.38 6.64 -7.28
CA GLY A 212 0.94 5.83 -8.42
C GLY A 212 1.91 4.73 -8.82
N ASP A 213 3.10 4.68 -8.22
CA ASP A 213 4.01 3.55 -8.36
C ASP A 213 3.37 2.25 -7.89
N LEU A 214 3.68 1.16 -8.57
CA LEU A 214 3.18 -0.18 -8.24
C LEU A 214 4.27 -1.06 -7.64
N ARG A 215 3.84 -1.95 -6.74
CA ARG A 215 4.66 -3.04 -6.22
C ARG A 215 3.81 -4.26 -5.95
N THR A 216 4.47 -5.39 -5.88
CA THR A 216 3.88 -6.66 -5.51
C THR A 216 4.66 -7.30 -4.37
N LEU A 217 3.94 -8.08 -3.58
CA LEU A 217 4.50 -8.90 -2.52
C LEU A 217 4.31 -10.34 -2.99
N PRO A 218 5.24 -10.87 -3.83
CA PRO A 218 5.10 -12.20 -4.35
C PRO A 218 5.10 -13.20 -3.20
N ARG A 219 4.25 -14.22 -3.34
CA ARG A 219 4.08 -15.26 -2.33
C ARG A 219 5.22 -16.29 -2.44
N HIS A 220 6.45 -15.90 -2.16
CA HIS A 220 7.50 -16.86 -1.83
C HIS A 220 7.55 -17.06 -0.32
N PHE A 221 6.72 -17.99 0.15
CA PHE A 221 6.79 -18.53 1.50
C PHE A 221 8.03 -19.45 1.59
N LEU A 222 9.17 -18.92 2.02
CA LEU A 222 10.26 -19.74 2.55
C LEU A 222 9.90 -20.10 4.00
N GLY A 223 9.13 -21.19 4.17
CA GLY A 223 8.77 -21.68 5.49
C GLY A 223 7.74 -22.80 5.55
N CYS A 224 7.15 -23.19 4.41
CA CYS A 224 6.38 -24.41 4.27
C CYS A 224 6.80 -25.14 3.00
N THR A 225 8.07 -25.57 2.93
CA THR A 225 8.38 -26.73 2.10
C THR A 225 7.70 -27.93 2.76
N SER A 226 6.48 -28.22 2.33
CA SER A 226 6.00 -29.60 2.33
C SER A 226 7.12 -30.43 1.71
N LYS A 227 7.78 -31.27 2.54
CA LYS A 227 8.55 -32.39 2.04
C LYS A 227 7.57 -33.25 1.24
N ARG A 228 7.50 -33.03 -0.07
CA ARG A 228 7.00 -34.03 -1.00
C ARG A 228 8.12 -35.05 -1.22
N GLY A 229 7.83 -36.27 -0.79
CA GLY A 229 8.25 -37.54 -1.38
C GLY A 229 9.69 -37.67 -1.87
N GLY A 230 10.45 -38.46 -1.11
CA GLY A 230 11.61 -39.22 -1.55
C GLY A 230 11.77 -40.38 -0.58
#